data_AF-A0A1W1VPQ7-F1
#
_entry.id   AF-A0A1W1VPQ7-F1
#
_cell.length_a   1.000
_cell.length_b   1.000
_cell.length_c   1.000
_cell.angle_alpha   90.00
_cell.angle_beta   90.00
_cell.angle_gamma   90.00
#
_symmetry.space_group_name_H-M   'P 1'
#
loop_
_entity.id
_entity.type
_entity.pdbx_description
1 polymer ?
#
loop_
_entity_poly.entity_id
_entity_poly.type
_entity_poly.pdbx_seq_one_letter_code
_entity_poly.pdbx_strand_id
1 'polypeptide(L)' 'MTVKINYEENIAQIEKILGQLDKGELSLDNSIELFGKGIKLINSCNDYLNKCEKKIKVLQENEEVEWSEETNE' A
#
# COMPACT_ATOMS: atom_id res chain seq x y z
N MET A 1 -0.14 -16.62 -4.26
CA MET A 1 1.16 -16.19 -3.68
C MET A 1 0.91 -14.95 -2.84
N THR A 2 0.84 -15.17 -1.53
CA THR A 2 1.07 -14.28 -0.38
C THR A 2 0.99 -12.76 -0.56
N VAL A 3 -0.12 -12.18 -0.08
CA VAL A 3 -0.43 -10.74 0.05
C VAL A 3 0.64 -9.92 0.81
N LYS A 4 1.57 -10.60 1.50
CA LYS A 4 2.67 -10.00 2.25
C LYS A 4 3.66 -9.22 1.37
N ILE A 5 3.86 -9.65 0.12
CA ILE A 5 4.84 -9.04 -0.79
C ILE A 5 4.41 -7.62 -1.17
N ASN A 6 3.10 -7.38 -1.39
CA ASN A 6 2.63 -6.10 -1.93
C ASN A 6 2.74 -4.94 -0.92
N TYR A 7 2.46 -5.16 0.37
CA TYR A 7 2.57 -4.10 1.37
C TYR A 7 4.02 -3.68 1.63
N GLU A 8 4.91 -4.64 1.92
CA GLU A 8 6.32 -4.36 2.20
C GLU A 8 7.01 -3.74 0.98
N GLU A 9 6.67 -4.19 -0.23
CA GLU A 9 7.17 -3.61 -1.47
C GLU A 9 6.67 -2.18 -1.70
N ASN A 10 5.40 -1.89 -1.44
CA ASN A 10 4.87 -0.53 -1.54
C ASN A 10 5.55 0.43 -0.54
N ILE A 11 5.83 -0.04 0.69
CA ILE A 11 6.59 0.74 1.68
C ILE A 11 8.02 1.02 1.18
N ALA A 12 8.72 0.00 0.68
CA ALA A 12 10.07 0.19 0.13
C ALA A 12 10.10 1.16 -1.06
N GLN A 13 9.06 1.15 -1.91
CA GLN A 13 8.92 2.11 -3.00
C GLN A 13 8.66 3.54 -2.50
N ILE A 14 7.85 3.71 -1.44
CA ILE A 14 7.62 5.02 -0.81
C ILE A 14 8.94 5.58 -0.26
N GLU A 15 9.73 4.78 0.46
CA GLU A 15 11.04 5.21 0.98
C GLU A 15 11.99 5.63 -0.13
N LYS A 16 11.99 4.90 -1.25
CA LYS A 16 12.77 5.27 -2.43
C LYS A 16 12.34 6.60 -3.02
N ILE A 17 11.03 6.85 -3.10
CA ILE A 17 10.47 8.12 -3.59
C ILE A 17 10.89 9.27 -2.66
N LEU A 18 10.76 9.11 -1.34
CA LEU A 18 11.20 10.10 -0.36
C LEU A 18 12.70 10.40 -0.51
N GLY A 19 13.54 9.37 -0.64
CA GLY A 19 14.96 9.55 -0.88
C GLY A 19 15.31 10.22 -2.21
N GLN A 20 14.43 10.16 -3.23
CA GLN A 20 14.58 10.90 -4.48
C GLN A 20 14.15 12.37 -4.31
N LEU A 21 13.07 12.63 -3.59
CA LEU A 21 12.58 13.97 -3.29
C LEU A 21 13.56 14.77 -2.41
N ASP A 22 14.14 14.13 -1.39
CA ASP A 22 15.09 14.76 -0.46
C ASP A 22 16.41 15.16 -1.13
N LYS A 23 16.82 14.46 -2.20
CA LYS A 23 18.04 14.80 -2.96
C LYS A 23 17.92 16.15 -3.68
N GLY A 24 16.71 16.63 -3.97
CA GLY A 24 16.49 17.94 -4.57
C GLY A 24 17.00 18.10 -6.02
N GLU A 25 17.48 17.04 -6.66
CA GLU A 25 18.01 17.05 -8.05
C GLU A 25 16.90 16.90 -9.12
N LEU A 26 15.64 16.76 -8.68
CA LEU A 26 14.50 16.54 -9.56
C LEU A 26 13.93 17.86 -10.08
N SER A 27 13.62 17.91 -11.38
CA SER A 27 12.79 18.97 -11.94
C SER A 27 11.40 18.98 -11.32
N LEU A 28 10.73 20.13 -11.30
CA LEU A 28 9.38 20.29 -10.75
C LEU A 28 8.38 19.24 -11.28
N ASP A 29 8.37 18.97 -12.59
CA ASP A 29 7.46 18.00 -13.20
C ASP A 29 7.69 16.58 -12.67
N ASN A 30 8.96 16.14 -12.60
CA ASN A 30 9.34 14.85 -12.03
C ASN A 30 8.98 14.73 -10.54
N SER A 31 9.14 15.82 -9.78
CA SER A 31 8.75 15.85 -8.36
C SER A 31 7.24 15.68 -8.19
N ILE A 32 6.43 16.31 -9.06
CA ILE A 32 4.97 16.15 -9.08
C ILE A 32 4.58 14.71 -9.44
N GLU A 33 5.24 14.10 -10.43
CA GLU A 33 4.97 12.72 -10.82
C GLU A 33 5.30 11.72 -9.70
N LEU A 34 6.46 11.89 -9.06
CA LEU A 34 6.90 11.06 -7.93
C LEU A 34 5.98 11.20 -6.72
N PHE A 35 5.56 12.42 -6.41
CA PHE A 35 4.56 12.68 -5.37
C PHE A 35 3.25 11.94 -5.67
N GLY A 36 2.75 12.04 -6.90
CA GLY A 36 1.54 11.33 -7.33
C GLY A 36 1.66 9.80 -7.22
N LYS A 37 2.83 9.23 -7.54
CA LYS A 37 3.13 7.81 -7.33
C LYS A 37 3.12 7.45 -5.85
N GLY A 38 3.74 8.27 -5.00
CA GLY A 38 3.76 8.09 -3.54
C GLY A 38 2.35 8.04 -2.95
N ILE A 39 1.46 8.94 -3.36
CA ILE A 39 0.06 8.96 -2.91
C ILE A 39 -0.67 7.67 -3.29
N LYS A 40 -0.46 7.15 -4.51
CA LYS A 40 -1.08 5.88 -4.94
C LYS A 40 -0.63 4.71 -4.06
N LEU A 41 0.66 4.61 -3.79
CA LEU A 41 1.23 3.57 -2.94
C LEU A 41 0.68 3.64 -1.51
N ILE A 42 0.58 4.85 -0.94
CA ILE A 42 0.00 5.06 0.39
C ILE A 42 -1.46 4.58 0.44
N ASN A 43 -2.26 4.91 -0.58
CA ASN A 43 -3.65 4.46 -0.65
C ASN A 43 -3.74 2.93 -0.71
N SER A 44 -2.91 2.28 -1.53
CA SER A 44 -2.85 0.81 -1.58
C SER A 44 -2.46 0.18 -0.24
N CYS A 45 -1.51 0.79 0.49
CA CYS A 45 -1.14 0.36 1.84
C CYS A 45 -2.32 0.49 2.82
N ASN A 46 -3.03 1.62 2.80
CA ASN A 46 -4.20 1.84 3.65
C ASN A 46 -5.32 0.83 3.35
N ASP A 47 -5.59 0.54 2.08
CA ASP A 47 -6.59 -0.47 1.69
C ASP A 47 -6.22 -1.87 2.20
N TYR A 48 -4.94 -2.23 2.14
CA TYR A 48 -4.47 -3.48 2.69
C TYR A 48 -4.62 -3.55 4.22
N LEU A 49 -4.26 -2.48 4.92
CA LEU A 49 -4.41 -2.39 6.38
C LEU A 49 -5.89 -2.46 6.79
N ASN A 50 -6.78 -1.75 6.08
CA ASN A 50 -8.22 -1.81 6.30
C ASN A 50 -8.78 -3.24 6.11
N LYS A 51 -8.30 -3.96 5.08
CA LYS A 51 -8.66 -5.37 4.90
C LYS A 51 -8.17 -6.23 6.07
N CYS A 52 -6.95 -6.00 6.56
CA CYS A 52 -6.43 -6.71 7.72
C CYS A 52 -7.22 -6.39 9.00
N GLU A 53 -7.56 -5.14 9.25
CA GLU A 53 -8.34 -4.71 10.41
C GLU A 53 -9.73 -5.36 10.41
N LYS A 54 -10.43 -5.34 9.27
CA LYS A 54 -11.71 -6.02 9.10
C LYS A 54 -11.61 -7.52 9.41
N LYS A 55 -10.55 -8.18 8.93
CA LYS A 55 -10.31 -9.61 9.22
C LYS A 55 -10.13 -9.85 10.71
N ILE A 56 -9.34 -9.01 11.39
CA ILE A 56 -9.13 -9.13 12.84
C ILE A 56 -10.45 -8.94 13.59
N LYS A 57 -11.25 -7.95 13.20
CA LYS A 57 -12.53 -7.66 13.85
C LYS A 57 -13.51 -8.84 13.74
N VAL A 58 -13.63 -9.43 12.55
CA VAL A 58 -14.45 -10.64 12.34
C VAL A 58 -14.01 -11.80 13.23
N LEU A 59 -12.69 -12.06 13.31
CA LEU A 59 -12.14 -13.11 14.16
C LEU A 59 -12.41 -12.86 15.65
N GLN A 60 -12.46 -11.59 16.09
CA GLN A 60 -12.83 -11.23 17.46
C GLN A 60 -14.32 -11.40 17.74
N GLU A 61 -15.17 -11.22 16.73
CA GLU A 61 -16.63 -11.35 16.84
C GLU A 61 -17.13 -12.80 16.67
N ASN A 62 -16.21 -13.79 16.49
CA ASN A 62 -16.51 -15.23 16.34
C ASN A 62 -17.46 -15.56 15.17
N GLU A 63 -17.57 -14.69 14.17
CA GLU A 63 -18.32 -14.96 12.94
C GLU A 63 -17.45 -15.75 11.94
N GLU A 64 -17.94 -16.90 11.48
CA GLU A 64 -17.35 -17.63 10.35
C GLU A 64 -17.56 -16.83 9.07
N VAL A 65 -16.47 -16.28 8.52
CA VAL A 65 -16.49 -15.64 7.21
C VAL A 65 -15.84 -16.56 6.18
N GLU A 66 -16.58 -16.83 5.11
CA GLU A 66 -16.10 -17.59 3.96
C GLU A 66 -15.15 -16.72 3.13
N TRP A 67 -13.91 -17.19 2.97
CA TRP A 67 -12.81 -16.42 2.41
C TRP A 67 -12.80 -16.55 0.88
N SER A 68 -13.18 -15.49 0.16
CA SER A 68 -12.84 -15.37 -1.26
C SER A 68 -11.68 -14.39 -1.43
N GLU A 69 -10.55 -14.90 -1.92
CA GLU A 69 -9.52 -14.07 -2.52
C GLU A 69 -10.07 -13.56 -3.86
N GLU A 70 -10.74 -12.39 -3.86
CA GLU A 70 -11.01 -11.69 -5.12
C GLU A 70 -9.68 -11.24 -5.73
N THR A 71 -9.15 -12.10 -6.60
CA THR A 71 -8.11 -11.77 -7.56
C THR A 71 -8.74 -10.86 -8.60
N ASN A 72 -8.62 -9.54 -8.41
CA ASN A 72 -8.87 -8.63 -9.52
C ASN A 72 -7.63 -8.67 -10.42
N GLU A 73 -7.82 -9.30 -11.58
CA GLU A 73 -6.92 -9.35 -12.74
C GLU A 73 -6.39 -7.97 -13.15
#